data_AF-A0A1G1TKH5-F1
#
_entry.id   AF-A0A1G1TKH5-F1
#
_cell.length_a   1.000
_cell.length_b   1.000
_cell.length_c   1.000
_cell.angle_alpha   90.00
_cell.angle_beta   90.00
_cell.angle_gamma   90.00
#
_symmetry.space_group_name_H-M   'P 1'
#
loop_
_entity.id
_entity.type
_entity.pdbx_description
1 polymer ?
#
loop_
_entity_poly.entity_id
_entity_poly.type
_entity_poly.pdbx_seq_one_letter_code
_entity_poly.pdbx_strand_id
1 'polypeptide(L)'
;MQNLLNHWRAAGRGLLCAGALALPACSPPCTGNTEATVLYAKPRPGGGRFIYADVLNQPALGRKKTLLWQGKEFGTFGHVIIINDPTNKYASNRSICFTTSRPAPATAAADDELGEEDIPRLAID
;
A
#
# COMPACT_ATOMS: atom_id res chain seq x y z
N MET A 1 -4.55 -38.27 52.77
CA MET A 1 -3.36 -37.39 52.84
C MET A 1 -2.38 -37.92 51.81
N GLN A 2 -2.54 -37.50 50.56
CA GLN A 2 -1.80 -36.46 49.81
C GLN A 2 -0.63 -37.06 49.00
N ASN A 3 -0.86 -37.07 47.69
CA ASN A 3 -0.09 -37.68 46.62
C ASN A 3 1.18 -36.90 46.25
N LEU A 4 2.12 -37.66 45.69
CA LEU A 4 3.35 -37.26 44.99
C LEU A 4 3.14 -36.29 43.81
N LEU A 5 4.24 -35.58 43.48
CA LEU A 5 4.66 -35.02 42.18
C LEU A 5 3.95 -33.75 41.66
N ASN A 6 4.73 -32.65 41.55
CA ASN A 6 4.84 -31.74 40.39
C ASN A 6 5.76 -30.57 40.79
N HIS A 7 7.03 -30.50 40.37
CA HIS A 7 7.53 -29.98 39.08
C HIS A 7 7.07 -28.55 38.71
N TRP A 8 8.09 -27.66 38.72
CA TRP A 8 8.30 -26.49 37.86
C TRP A 8 7.16 -25.47 37.68
N ARG A 9 7.32 -24.30 38.32
CA ARG A 9 6.73 -23.03 37.88
C ARG A 9 7.85 -22.05 37.54
N ALA A 10 8.01 -21.74 36.26
CA ALA A 10 7.95 -20.37 35.74
C ALA A 10 8.36 -20.34 34.26
N ALA A 11 7.48 -19.71 33.47
CA ALA A 11 7.75 -19.12 32.16
C ALA A 11 8.15 -20.07 31.01
N GLY A 12 7.14 -20.64 30.36
CA GLY A 12 7.25 -21.13 28.99
C GLY A 12 5.94 -20.90 28.23
N ARG A 13 6.01 -20.09 27.16
CA ARG A 13 5.17 -20.07 25.94
C ARG A 13 5.39 -18.69 25.27
N GLY A 14 6.18 -18.52 24.23
CA GLY A 14 6.43 -19.45 23.14
C GLY A 14 5.15 -19.60 22.31
N LEU A 15 4.81 -18.59 21.50
CA LEU A 15 3.95 -18.78 20.33
C LEU A 15 4.83 -18.66 19.09
N LEU A 16 5.44 -19.80 18.76
CA LEU A 16 6.00 -20.08 17.45
C LEU A 16 4.83 -20.22 16.47
N CYS A 17 4.86 -19.45 15.38
CA CYS A 17 4.10 -19.76 14.18
C CYS A 17 4.64 -21.06 13.58
N ALA A 18 4.06 -22.19 13.94
CA ALA A 18 4.28 -23.45 13.24
C ALA A 18 2.96 -24.25 13.21
N GLY A 19 2.37 -24.35 12.02
CA GLY A 19 1.17 -25.15 11.80
C GLY A 19 0.55 -24.86 10.44
N ALA A 20 0.84 -25.73 9.47
CA ALA A 20 0.40 -25.67 8.10
C ALA A 20 -1.13 -25.59 7.95
N LEU A 21 -1.60 -24.57 7.21
CA LEU A 21 -2.74 -24.54 6.28
C LEU A 21 -2.77 -23.12 5.71
N ALA A 22 -2.70 -22.99 4.40
CA ALA A 22 -2.52 -21.73 3.68
C ALA A 22 -3.59 -20.67 4.05
N LEU A 23 -3.16 -19.57 4.68
CA LEU A 23 -3.93 -18.35 4.88
C LEU A 23 -2.98 -17.15 4.66
N PRO A 24 -3.50 -16.04 4.10
CA PRO A 24 -2.74 -15.12 3.27
C PRO A 24 -1.64 -14.46 4.07
N ALA A 25 -0.51 -14.20 3.40
CA ALA A 25 0.58 -13.39 3.93
C ALA A 25 0.00 -12.23 4.75
N CYS A 26 0.18 -12.27 6.08
CA CYS A 26 -0.20 -11.18 6.94
C CYS A 26 0.64 -9.99 6.49
N SER A 27 0.03 -9.09 5.72
CA SER A 27 0.55 -7.75 5.53
C SER A 27 0.90 -7.23 6.92
N PRO A 28 2.09 -6.65 7.13
CA PRO A 28 2.40 -6.02 8.41
C PRO A 28 1.24 -5.08 8.78
N PRO A 29 0.78 -5.09 10.05
CA PRO A 29 -0.33 -4.25 10.46
C PRO A 29 -0.04 -2.81 10.09
N CYS A 30 -1.00 -2.15 9.44
CA CYS A 30 -0.86 -0.80 8.92
C CYS A 30 -0.59 0.16 10.09
N THR A 31 0.63 0.68 10.20
CA THR A 31 1.05 1.60 11.27
C THR A 31 0.89 3.08 10.87
N GLY A 32 0.20 3.35 9.75
CA GLY A 32 -0.04 4.70 9.23
C GLY A 32 -1.47 5.17 9.43
N ASN A 33 -1.67 6.49 9.41
CA ASN A 33 -3.01 7.09 9.48
C ASN A 33 -3.79 6.98 8.17
N THR A 34 -3.10 6.74 7.06
CA THR A 34 -3.68 6.57 5.73
C THR A 34 -3.32 5.20 5.20
N GLU A 35 -4.32 4.47 4.73
CA GLU A 35 -4.17 3.19 4.06
C GLU A 35 -4.60 3.33 2.60
N ALA A 36 -3.75 2.86 1.69
CA ALA A 36 -4.03 2.85 0.27
C ALA A 36 -3.69 1.47 -0.33
N THR A 37 -4.55 0.98 -1.21
CA THR A 37 -4.32 -0.24 -1.99
C THR A 37 -3.59 0.12 -3.27
N VAL A 38 -2.48 -0.56 -3.55
CA VAL A 38 -1.74 -0.37 -4.80
C VAL A 38 -2.50 -1.02 -5.94
N LEU A 39 -2.80 -0.24 -6.97
CA LEU A 39 -3.50 -0.67 -8.17
C LEU A 39 -2.50 -1.15 -9.22
N TYR A 40 -1.57 -0.27 -9.60
CA TYR A 40 -0.46 -0.59 -10.50
C TYR A 40 0.66 0.44 -10.38
N ALA A 41 1.82 0.13 -10.95
CA ALA A 41 2.97 1.02 -11.00
C ALA A 41 3.38 1.33 -12.44
N LYS A 42 3.51 2.61 -12.79
CA LYS A 42 4.01 3.08 -14.09
C LYS A 42 5.47 3.54 -13.97
N PRO A 43 6.35 3.25 -14.93
CA PRO A 43 7.69 3.86 -14.98
C PRO A 43 7.62 5.39 -15.04
N ARG A 44 8.54 6.06 -14.34
CA ARG A 44 8.63 7.53 -14.35
C ARG A 44 9.79 8.00 -15.25
N PRO A 45 9.61 9.06 -16.07
CA PRO A 45 10.71 9.73 -16.75
C PRO A 45 11.74 10.27 -15.73
N GLY A 46 13.01 9.89 -15.89
CA GLY A 46 14.07 10.26 -14.95
C GLY A 46 14.30 9.26 -13.81
N GLY A 47 13.63 8.10 -13.84
CA GLY A 47 13.86 7.00 -12.90
C GLY A 47 12.79 6.88 -11.81
N GLY A 48 12.70 5.68 -11.23
CA GLY A 48 11.65 5.31 -10.27
C GLY A 48 10.30 5.01 -10.94
N ARG A 49 9.24 5.03 -10.13
CA ARG A 49 7.87 4.68 -10.56
C ARG A 49 6.82 5.63 -9.97
N PHE A 50 5.72 5.78 -10.70
CA PHE A 50 4.46 6.33 -10.19
C PHE A 50 3.59 5.18 -9.72
N ILE A 51 3.11 5.24 -8.50
CA ILE A 51 2.26 4.22 -7.90
C ILE A 51 0.84 4.74 -7.87
N TYR A 52 -0.04 4.08 -8.60
CA TYR A 52 -1.46 4.36 -8.60
C TYR A 52 -2.07 3.59 -7.44
N ALA A 53 -2.73 4.29 -6.54
CA ALA A 53 -3.29 3.69 -5.35
C ALA A 53 -4.70 4.23 -5.05
N ASP A 54 -5.55 3.37 -4.51
CA ASP A 54 -6.89 3.73 -4.02
C ASP A 54 -6.86 3.88 -2.51
N VAL A 55 -7.20 5.07 -2.02
CA VAL A 55 -7.18 5.38 -0.58
C VAL A 55 -8.45 4.84 0.08
N LEU A 56 -8.28 4.00 1.10
CA LEU A 56 -9.41 3.29 1.72
C LEU A 56 -10.07 4.08 2.85
N ASN A 57 -9.27 4.81 3.64
CA ASN A 57 -9.72 5.39 4.91
C ASN A 57 -9.70 6.94 4.94
N GLN A 58 -9.14 7.59 3.92
CA GLN A 58 -9.10 9.05 3.78
C GLN A 58 -9.56 9.49 2.37
N PRO A 59 -10.88 9.45 2.11
CA PRO A 59 -11.43 9.70 0.77
C PRO A 59 -11.13 11.10 0.21
N ALA A 60 -10.86 12.08 1.08
CA ALA A 60 -10.55 13.45 0.71
C ALA A 60 -9.18 13.61 0.04
N LEU A 61 -8.27 12.64 0.18
CA LEU A 61 -6.94 12.68 -0.43
C LEU A 61 -6.97 12.31 -1.92
N GLY A 62 -7.95 11.52 -2.33
CA GLY A 62 -8.06 10.99 -3.69
C GLY A 62 -9.25 11.55 -4.46
N ARG A 63 -9.35 11.16 -5.73
CA ARG A 63 -10.51 11.46 -6.57
C ARG A 63 -11.04 10.20 -7.24
N LYS A 64 -12.35 10.19 -7.49
CA LYS A 64 -12.96 9.11 -8.25
C LYS A 64 -12.45 9.17 -9.68
N LYS A 65 -11.84 8.08 -10.15
CA LYS A 65 -11.25 8.02 -11.49
C LYS A 65 -11.35 6.65 -12.11
N THR A 66 -11.64 6.64 -13.41
CA THR A 66 -11.43 5.49 -14.28
C THR A 66 -9.98 5.50 -14.74
N LEU A 67 -9.22 4.50 -14.33
CA LEU A 67 -7.82 4.36 -14.71
C LEU A 67 -7.71 3.58 -16.00
N LEU A 68 -6.77 4.03 -16.83
CA LEU A 68 -6.32 3.33 -18.01
C LEU A 68 -5.00 2.64 -17.69
N TRP A 69 -4.77 1.49 -18.32
CA TRP A 69 -3.49 0.81 -18.33
C TRP A 69 -3.22 0.31 -19.75
N GLN A 70 -2.16 0.84 -20.37
CA GLN A 70 -1.78 0.50 -21.74
C GLN A 70 -2.92 0.74 -22.74
N GLY A 71 -3.64 1.86 -22.59
CA GLY A 71 -4.75 2.25 -23.47
C GLY A 71 -6.05 1.46 -23.27
N LYS A 72 -6.14 0.62 -22.24
CA LYS A 72 -7.36 -0.12 -21.89
C LYS A 72 -7.87 0.29 -20.51
N GLU A 73 -9.19 0.28 -20.34
CA GLU A 73 -9.79 0.48 -19.02
C GLU A 73 -9.31 -0.58 -18.04
N PHE A 74 -8.63 -0.14 -16.99
CA PHE A 74 -8.18 -0.97 -15.89
C PHE A 74 -9.29 -1.13 -14.85
N GLY A 75 -9.99 -0.04 -14.55
CA GLY A 75 -11.13 -0.02 -13.65
C GLY A 75 -11.44 1.37 -13.13
N THR A 76 -12.59 1.50 -12.46
CA THR A 76 -13.02 2.74 -11.81
C THR A 76 -12.90 2.62 -10.30
N PHE A 77 -12.18 3.55 -9.69
CA PHE A 77 -11.87 3.56 -8.26
C PHE A 77 -12.36 4.85 -7.61
N GLY A 78 -12.63 4.78 -6.31
CA GLY A 78 -13.28 5.87 -5.57
C GLY A 78 -12.35 7.01 -5.21
N HIS A 79 -11.12 6.71 -4.81
CA HIS A 79 -10.19 7.67 -4.20
C HIS A 79 -8.77 7.43 -4.70
N VAL A 80 -8.58 7.63 -6.00
CA VAL A 80 -7.28 7.45 -6.65
C VAL A 80 -6.33 8.58 -6.30
N ILE A 81 -5.11 8.20 -5.96
CA ILE A 81 -3.93 9.06 -5.84
C ILE A 81 -2.78 8.48 -6.66
N ILE A 82 -1.83 9.34 -7.03
CA ILE A 82 -0.55 8.95 -7.61
C ILE A 82 0.55 9.24 -6.59
N ILE A 83 1.23 8.20 -6.12
CA ILE A 83 2.38 8.33 -5.24
C ILE A 83 3.66 8.36 -6.08
N ASN A 84 4.49 9.36 -5.86
CA ASN A 84 5.80 9.45 -6.47
C ASN A 84 6.81 8.59 -5.71
N ASP A 85 7.27 7.51 -6.33
CA ASP A 85 8.20 6.54 -5.74
C ASP A 85 9.54 6.52 -6.52
N PRO A 86 10.42 7.52 -6.29
CA PRO A 86 11.69 7.62 -7.02
C PRO A 86 12.65 6.46 -6.72
N THR A 87 12.48 5.76 -5.59
CA THR A 87 13.36 4.68 -5.13
C THR A 87 12.77 3.28 -5.35
N ASN A 88 11.60 3.16 -5.97
CA ASN A 88 10.87 1.90 -6.18
C ASN A 88 10.54 1.14 -4.88
N LYS A 89 10.37 1.85 -3.77
CA LYS A 89 10.08 1.30 -2.44
C LYS A 89 8.71 0.59 -2.39
N TYR A 90 7.74 1.05 -3.17
CA TYR A 90 6.34 0.65 -3.05
C TYR A 90 5.80 -0.11 -4.26
N ALA A 91 6.54 -0.17 -5.36
CA ALA A 91 6.11 -0.80 -6.60
C ALA A 91 5.73 -2.29 -6.47
N SER A 92 6.31 -3.00 -5.50
CA SER A 92 6.03 -4.42 -5.24
C SER A 92 5.00 -4.63 -4.12
N ASN A 93 4.49 -3.56 -3.52
CA ASN A 93 3.57 -3.66 -2.40
C ASN A 93 2.12 -3.82 -2.89
N ARG A 94 1.31 -4.54 -2.13
CA ARG A 94 -0.14 -4.63 -2.36
C ARG A 94 -0.91 -3.50 -1.67
N SER A 95 -0.37 -3.00 -0.57
CA SER A 95 -0.90 -1.87 0.18
C SER A 95 0.24 -0.97 0.66
N ILE A 96 -0.08 0.31 0.82
CA ILE A 96 0.82 1.34 1.33
C ILE A 96 0.13 1.99 2.52
N CYS A 97 0.89 2.12 3.60
CA CYS A 97 0.47 2.82 4.80
C CYS A 97 1.39 4.02 5.00
N PHE A 98 0.80 5.21 5.13
CA PHE A 98 1.57 6.43 5.33
C PHE A 98 0.83 7.40 6.26
N THR A 99 1.59 8.20 6.99
CA THR A 99 1.04 9.19 7.92
C THR A 99 1.21 10.59 7.36
N THR A 100 2.38 10.90 6.81
CA THR A 100 2.68 12.17 6.18
C THR A 100 2.69 12.03 4.67
N SER A 101 2.01 12.95 4.00
CA SER A 101 2.10 13.11 2.56
C SER A 101 2.18 14.60 2.24
N ARG A 102 2.84 14.91 1.13
CA ARG A 102 2.97 16.26 0.62
C ARG A 102 2.56 16.28 -0.85
N PRO A 103 1.93 17.36 -1.34
CA PRO A 103 1.68 17.50 -2.75
C PRO A 103 2.99 17.36 -3.54
N ALA A 104 3.02 16.45 -4.50
CA ALA A 104 4.12 16.31 -5.44
C ALA A 104 3.85 17.18 -6.69
N PRO A 105 4.87 17.78 -7.30
CA PRO A 105 4.68 18.54 -8.53
C PRO A 105 4.09 17.65 -9.62
N ALA A 106 3.18 18.22 -10.40
CA ALA A 106 2.75 17.65 -11.68
C ALA A 106 3.99 17.55 -12.56
N THR A 107 4.60 16.37 -12.57
CA THR A 107 5.68 16.08 -13.49
C THR A 107 5.00 15.68 -14.77
N ALA A 108 5.22 16.43 -15.85
CA ALA A 108 4.80 16.04 -17.18
C ALA A 108 5.33 14.63 -17.42
N ALA A 109 4.50 13.62 -17.24
CA ALA A 109 4.88 12.28 -17.62
C ALA A 109 4.86 12.33 -19.14
N ALA A 110 5.89 11.80 -19.80
CA ALA A 110 5.95 11.74 -21.26
C ALA A 110 4.81 10.90 -21.90
N ASP A 111 3.88 10.41 -21.06
CA ASP A 111 2.82 9.44 -21.34
C ASP A 111 1.70 9.57 -20.28
N ASP A 112 1.37 10.80 -19.83
CA ASP A 112 0.15 10.99 -19.03
C ASP A 112 -1.02 10.46 -19.87
N GLU A 113 -1.58 9.30 -19.49
CA GLU A 113 -2.72 8.73 -20.23
C GLU A 113 -3.86 9.75 -20.13
N LEU A 114 -4.64 9.89 -21.21
CA LEU A 114 -5.76 10.83 -21.27
C LEU A 114 -6.61 10.74 -20.00
N GLY A 115 -6.60 11.80 -19.19
CA GLY A 115 -7.38 11.91 -17.95
C GLY A 115 -6.61 11.71 -16.65
N GLU A 116 -5.28 11.56 -16.62
CA GLU A 116 -4.52 11.43 -15.36
C GLU A 116 -4.14 12.78 -14.70
N GLU A 117 -4.54 13.91 -15.30
CA GLU A 117 -4.17 15.27 -14.88
C GLU A 117 -4.85 15.73 -13.57
N ASP A 118 -6.07 15.27 -13.30
CA ASP A 118 -6.83 15.62 -12.10
C ASP A 118 -6.56 14.72 -10.89
N ILE A 119 -5.77 13.65 -11.07
CA ILE A 119 -5.45 12.73 -9.98
C ILE A 119 -4.43 13.40 -9.05
N PRO A 120 -4.72 13.53 -7.74
CA PRO A 120 -3.79 14.13 -6.78
C PRO A 120 -2.47 13.36 -6.73
N ARG A 121 -1.36 14.09 -6.86
CA ARG A 121 -0.02 13.52 -6.78
C ARG A 121 0.59 13.80 -5.43
N LEU A 122 1.13 12.77 -4.79
CA LEU A 122 1.67 12.83 -3.44
C LEU A 122 3.11 12.29 -3.41
N ALA A 123 3.94 12.94 -2.61
CA ALA A 123 5.17 12.35 -2.09
C ALA A 123 4.90 11.89 -0.66
N ILE A 124 5.26 10.64 -0.36
CA ILE A 124 5.14 10.06 0.98
C ILE A 124 6.53 9.84 1.54
N ASP A 125 6.69 10.12 2.83
CA ASP A 125 7.97 9.95 3.56
C ASP A 125 8.17 8.48 4.01
#